data_AF-A0A2J6X5L6-F1
#
_entry.id   AF-A0A2J6X5L6-F1
#
_cell.length_a   1.000
_cell.length_b   1.000
_cell.length_c   1.000
_cell.angle_alpha   90.00
_cell.angle_beta   90.00
_cell.angle_gamma   90.00
#
_symmetry.space_group_name_H-M   'P 1'
#
loop_
_entity.id
_entity.type
_entity.pdbx_description
1 polymer ?
#
loop_
_entity_poly.entity_id
_entity_poly.type
_entity_poly.pdbx_seq_one_letter_code
_entity_poly.pdbx_strand_id
1 'polypeptide(L)'
;MEFSCDDLVSAIAEHLAGRLSRKQLAAWAFDRFYELEQGEIIVPPEEEAVIRDALDDLMFADDAPFVLSEGELRQLMERLAQV
;
A
#
# COMPACT_ATOMS: atom_id res chain seq x y z
N MET A 1 -16.38 4.91 -2.62
CA MET A 1 -15.39 4.87 -3.72
C MET A 1 -14.68 3.54 -3.52
N GLU A 2 -14.56 2.75 -4.57
CA GLU A 2 -13.89 1.46 -4.51
C GLU A 2 -12.39 1.69 -4.37
N PHE A 3 -11.75 0.96 -3.45
CA PHE A 3 -10.29 0.98 -3.26
C PHE A 3 -9.71 -0.24 -3.97
N SER A 4 -8.63 -0.04 -4.71
CA SER A 4 -8.07 -1.03 -5.63
C SER A 4 -6.54 -1.08 -5.56
N CYS A 5 -5.96 -2.06 -6.24
CA CYS A 5 -4.52 -2.15 -6.45
C CYS A 5 -3.93 -0.89 -7.10
N ASP A 6 -4.68 -0.21 -7.97
CA ASP A 6 -4.24 1.03 -8.62
C ASP A 6 -4.03 2.18 -7.62
N ASP A 7 -4.80 2.23 -6.53
CA ASP A 7 -4.64 3.22 -5.46
C ASP A 7 -3.32 3.00 -4.71
N LEU A 8 -2.97 1.74 -4.43
CA LEU A 8 -1.69 1.35 -3.84
C LEU A 8 -0.52 1.68 -4.77
N VAL A 9 -0.62 1.29 -6.04
CA VAL A 9 0.40 1.60 -7.06
C VAL A 9 0.64 3.10 -7.14
N SER A 10 -0.43 3.91 -7.12
CA SER A 10 -0.34 5.36 -7.13
C SER A 10 0.37 5.90 -5.88
N ALA A 11 0.02 5.42 -4.68
CA ALA A 11 0.66 5.85 -3.43
C ALA A 11 2.16 5.51 -3.39
N ILE A 12 2.54 4.31 -3.84
CA ILE A 12 3.94 3.90 -3.94
C ILE A 12 4.68 4.76 -4.99
N ALA A 13 4.06 5.05 -6.13
CA ALA A 13 4.66 5.90 -7.16
C ALA A 13 4.91 7.34 -6.65
N GLU A 14 3.99 7.91 -5.87
CA GLU A 14 4.17 9.21 -5.23
C GLU A 14 5.34 9.20 -4.23
N HIS A 15 5.53 8.09 -3.50
CA HIS A 15 6.68 7.92 -2.62
C HIS A 15 8.00 7.84 -3.39
N LEU A 16 8.06 7.02 -4.44
CA LEU A 16 9.24 6.88 -5.31
C LEU A 16 9.57 8.17 -6.06
N ALA A 17 8.58 9.02 -6.34
CA ALA A 17 8.77 10.34 -6.92
C ALA A 17 9.23 11.40 -5.89
N GLY A 18 9.39 11.02 -4.62
CA GLY A 18 9.78 11.93 -3.53
C GLY A 18 8.68 12.93 -3.12
N ARG A 19 7.45 12.77 -3.61
CA ARG A 19 6.30 13.62 -3.27
C ARG A 19 5.65 13.20 -1.95
N LEU A 20 5.82 11.93 -1.60
CA LEU A 20 5.32 11.35 -0.36
C LEU A 20 6.49 10.80 0.45
N SER A 21 6.67 11.27 1.69
CA SER A 21 7.71 10.71 2.56
C SER A 21 7.33 9.31 3.03
N ARG A 22 8.33 8.54 3.44
CA ARG A 22 8.14 7.18 3.97
C ARG A 22 7.18 7.13 5.15
N LYS A 23 7.30 8.08 6.09
CA LYS A 23 6.38 8.21 7.22
C LYS A 23 4.94 8.52 6.78
N GLN A 24 4.78 9.34 5.74
CA GLN A 24 3.45 9.62 5.18
C GLN A 24 2.87 8.38 4.49
N LEU A 25 3.70 7.56 3.83
CA LEU A 25 3.26 6.28 3.23
C LEU A 25 2.78 5.32 4.30
N ALA A 26 3.56 5.15 5.37
CA ALA A 26 3.22 4.28 6.48
C ALA A 26 1.92 4.70 7.16
N ALA A 27 1.77 5.99 7.48
CA ALA A 27 0.54 6.51 8.07
C ALA A 27 -0.67 6.33 7.14
N TRP A 28 -0.51 6.59 5.84
CA TRP A 28 -1.57 6.38 4.87
C TRP A 28 -1.98 4.90 4.77
N ALA A 29 -1.00 3.98 4.72
CA ALA A 29 -1.26 2.54 4.64
C ALA A 29 -1.94 2.03 5.91
N PHE A 30 -1.51 2.53 7.08
CA PHE A 30 -2.15 2.25 8.36
C PHE A 30 -3.64 2.64 8.34
N ASP A 31 -3.95 3.88 7.94
CA ASP A 31 -5.34 4.36 7.89
C ASP A 31 -6.19 3.49 6.94
N ARG A 32 -5.67 3.17 5.75
CA ARG A 32 -6.37 2.32 4.77
C ARG A 32 -6.58 0.88 5.26
N PHE A 33 -5.59 0.30 5.95
CA PHE A 33 -5.71 -1.04 6.51
C PHE A 33 -6.83 -1.11 7.55
N TYR A 34 -6.89 -0.14 8.47
CA TYR A 34 -7.93 -0.13 9.50
C TYR A 34 -9.31 0.20 8.96
N GLU A 35 -9.42 1.03 7.92
CA GLU A 35 -10.67 1.26 7.21
C GLU A 35 -11.15 -0.02 6.52
N LEU A 36 -10.24 -0.82 5.93
CA LEU A 36 -10.56 -2.13 5.36
C LEU A 36 -11.07 -3.09 6.43
N GLU A 37 -10.38 -3.17 7.57
CA GLU A 37 -10.78 -4.02 8.70
C GLU A 37 -12.14 -3.66 9.29
N GLN A 38 -12.50 -2.38 9.24
CA GLN A 38 -13.78 -1.88 9.73
C GLN A 38 -14.89 -1.97 8.66
N GLY A 39 -14.55 -2.37 7.42
CA GLY A 39 -15.48 -2.40 6.29
C GLY A 39 -15.91 -1.01 5.82
N GLU A 40 -15.10 0.01 6.08
CA GLU A 40 -15.35 1.40 5.66
C GLU A 40 -14.92 1.65 4.21
N ILE A 41 -13.97 0.86 3.70
CA ILE A 41 -13.64 0.79 2.27
C ILE A 41 -14.11 -0.53 1.67
N ILE A 42 -14.55 -0.46 0.41
CA ILE A 42 -14.93 -1.62 -0.38
C ILE A 42 -13.79 -1.89 -1.35
N VAL A 43 -13.32 -3.14 -1.36
CA VAL A 43 -12.29 -3.63 -2.28
C VAL A 43 -12.85 -4.74 -3.15
N PRO A 44 -12.38 -4.91 -4.39
CA PRO A 44 -12.71 -6.06 -5.22
C PRO A 44 -12.32 -7.37 -4.50
N PRO A 45 -13.21 -8.38 -4.42
CA PRO A 45 -12.91 -9.65 -3.74
C PRO A 45 -11.66 -10.37 -4.28
N GLU A 46 -11.37 -10.22 -5.58
CA GLU A 46 -10.19 -10.75 -6.25
C GLU A 46 -8.89 -10.06 -5.81
N GLU A 47 -8.97 -8.80 -5.37
CA GLU A 47 -7.84 -7.97 -4.96
C GLU A 47 -7.68 -7.88 -3.43
N GLU A 48 -8.71 -8.22 -2.66
CA GLU A 48 -8.73 -8.01 -1.20
C GLU A 48 -7.50 -8.58 -0.48
N ALA A 49 -7.12 -9.82 -0.82
CA ALA A 49 -5.98 -10.48 -0.19
C ALA A 49 -4.65 -9.75 -0.49
N VAL A 50 -4.41 -9.39 -1.76
CA VAL A 50 -3.16 -8.71 -2.15
C VAL A 50 -3.11 -7.27 -1.64
N ILE A 51 -4.25 -6.58 -1.60
CA ILE A 51 -4.37 -5.24 -1.03
C ILE A 51 -4.03 -5.27 0.46
N ARG A 52 -4.62 -6.21 1.20
CA ARG A 52 -4.39 -6.38 2.63
C ARG A 52 -2.92 -6.66 2.95
N ASP A 53 -2.31 -7.59 2.22
CA ASP A 53 -0.89 -7.92 2.38
C ASP A 53 0.00 -6.70 2.09
N ALA A 54 -0.29 -5.96 1.02
CA ALA A 54 0.48 -4.76 0.66
C ALA A 54 0.33 -3.63 1.69
N LEU A 55 -0.87 -3.43 2.24
CA LEU A 55 -1.11 -2.46 3.30
C LEU A 55 -0.40 -2.84 4.60
N ASP A 56 -0.34 -4.13 4.93
CA ASP A 56 0.41 -4.65 6.09
C ASP A 56 1.92 -4.39 5.94
N ASP A 57 2.50 -4.69 4.78
CA ASP A 57 3.91 -4.40 4.52
C ASP A 57 4.21 -2.89 4.58
N LEU A 58 3.30 -2.05 4.05
CA LEU A 58 3.51 -0.60 3.96
C LEU A 58 3.29 0.14 5.27
N MET A 59 2.41 -0.32 6.16
CA MET A 59 2.11 0.40 7.41
C MET A 59 3.31 0.48 8.36
N PHE A 60 4.28 -0.43 8.22
CA PHE A 60 5.54 -0.44 8.97
C PHE A 60 6.71 0.16 8.17
N ALA A 61 6.46 0.75 7.00
CA ALA A 61 7.51 1.19 6.12
C ALA A 61 8.41 2.29 6.70
N ASP A 62 8.04 2.95 7.81
CA ASP A 62 8.84 3.93 8.54
C ASP A 62 9.70 3.34 9.68
N ASP A 63 9.49 2.07 10.03
CA ASP A 63 10.30 1.35 11.01
C ASP A 63 11.47 0.61 10.33
N ALA A 64 12.70 0.93 10.73
CA ALA A 64 13.94 0.42 10.14
C ALA A 64 13.98 -1.09 9.79
N PRO A 65 13.48 -2.03 10.62
CA PRO A 65 13.48 -3.46 10.27
C PRO A 65 12.47 -3.86 9.18
N PHE A 66 11.48 -3.02 8.88
CA PHE A 66 10.38 -3.29 7.93
C PHE A 66 10.39 -2.34 6.72
N VAL A 67 11.40 -1.47 6.63
CA VAL A 67 11.62 -0.58 5.48
C VAL A 67 11.81 -1.41 4.20
N LEU A 68 10.83 -1.36 3.31
CA LEU A 68 11.01 -1.82 1.93
C LEU A 68 11.95 -0.89 1.17
N SER A 69 12.94 -1.45 0.49
CA SER A 69 13.81 -0.74 -0.44
C SER A 69 13.05 -0.29 -1.70
N GLU A 70 13.62 0.64 -2.48
CA GLU A 70 13.01 1.04 -3.75
C GLU A 70 12.80 -0.15 -4.72
N GLY A 71 13.69 -1.14 -4.70
CA GLY A 71 13.58 -2.34 -5.53
C GLY A 71 12.38 -3.20 -5.11
N GLU A 72 12.21 -3.41 -3.80
CA GLU A 72 11.08 -4.17 -3.25
C GLU A 72 9.75 -3.42 -3.48
N LEU A 73 9.74 -2.10 -3.37
CA LEU A 73 8.57 -1.27 -3.70
C LEU A 73 8.18 -1.39 -5.18
N ARG A 74 9.15 -1.40 -6.10
CA ARG A 74 8.87 -1.62 -7.53
C ARG A 74 8.32 -3.02 -7.79
N GLN A 75 8.87 -4.05 -7.14
CA GLN A 75 8.35 -5.41 -7.24
C GLN A 75 6.93 -5.52 -6.68
N LEU A 76 6.63 -4.82 -5.58
CA LEU A 76 5.28 -4.74 -5.03
C LEU A 76 4.32 -4.10 -6.03
N MET A 77 4.69 -2.97 -6.65
CA MET A 77 3.88 -2.34 -7.71
C MET A 77 3.63 -3.29 -8.90
N GLU A 78 4.65 -4.02 -9.35
CA GLU A 78 4.50 -5.00 -10.45
C GLU A 78 3.53 -6.12 -10.10
N ARG A 79 3.54 -6.61 -8.84
CA ARG A 79 2.59 -7.61 -8.37
C ARG A 79 1.16 -7.07 -8.31
N LEU A 80 0.99 -5.85 -7.81
CA LEU A 80 -0.31 -5.18 -7.71
C LEU A 80 -0.92 -4.92 -9.10
N ALA A 81 -0.10 -4.59 -10.10
CA ALA A 81 -0.57 -4.33 -11.48
C ALA A 81 -0.89 -5.61 -12.28
N GLN A 82 -0.68 -6.80 -11.72
CA GLN A 82 -0.94 -8.09 -12.37
C GLN A 82 -2.23 -8.77 -11.91
N VAL A 83 -2.90 -8.20 -10.92
CA VAL A 83 -4.18 -8.68 -10.39
C VAL A 83 -5.30 -8.16 -11.28
#